data_AF-A0A9E5YNH2-F1
#
_entry.id   AF-A0A9E5YNH2-F1
#
_cell.length_a   1.000
_cell.length_b   1.000
_cell.length_c   1.000
_cell.angle_alpha   90.00
_cell.angle_beta   90.00
_cell.angle_gamma   90.00
#
_symmetry.space_group_name_H-M   'P 1'
#
loop_
_entity.id
_entity.type
_entity.pdbx_description
1 polymer ?
#
loop_
_entity_poly.entity_id
_entity_poly.type
_entity_poly.pdbx_seq_one_letter_code
_entity_poly.pdbx_strand_id
1 'polypeptide(L)' 'MGLEKDIESGKFCVKEKSERKGRNPATGGDMMLSPRKVVTFKCSGKFRDKINRS' A
#
# COMPACT_ATOMS: atom_id res chain seq x y z
N MET A 1 -0.40 -11.72 13.93
CA MET A 1 0.96 -11.70 13.36
C MET A 1 0.83 -11.43 11.87
N GLY A 2 1.07 -10.19 11.43
CA GLY A 2 1.02 -9.85 10.00
C GLY A 2 2.20 -10.48 9.28
N LEU A 3 2.01 -10.94 8.04
CA LEU A 3 3.10 -11.38 7.19
C LEU A 3 3.90 -10.12 6.77
N GLU A 4 5.06 -9.93 7.39
CA GLU A 4 6.06 -8.95 6.98
C GLU A 4 7.26 -9.69 6.39
N LYS A 5 7.77 -9.21 5.25
CA LYS A 5 9.02 -9.71 4.67
C LYS A 5 9.96 -8.53 4.45
N ASP A 6 11.04 -8.52 5.21
CA ASP A 6 12.13 -7.56 5.08
C ASP A 6 13.13 -8.02 4.02
N ILE A 7 13.59 -7.08 3.20
CA ILE A 7 14.65 -7.23 2.20
C ILE A 7 15.57 -6.01 2.25
N GLU A 8 16.75 -6.09 1.63
CA GLU A 8 17.74 -5.01 1.70
C GLU A 8 17.20 -3.65 1.18
N SER A 9 16.36 -3.69 0.14
CA SER A 9 15.76 -2.49 -0.46
C SER A 9 14.56 -1.93 0.32
N GLY A 10 14.03 -2.64 1.32
CA GLY A 10 12.83 -2.25 2.05
C GLY A 10 12.03 -3.43 2.56
N LYS A 11 10.73 -3.25 2.78
CA LYS A 11 9.88 -4.32 3.30
C LYS A 11 8.49 -4.37 2.68
N PHE A 12 8.00 -5.58 2.47
CA PHE A 12 6.62 -5.82 2.10
C PHE A 12 5.77 -6.02 3.35
N CYS A 13 4.69 -5.24 3.45
CA CYS A 13 3.72 -5.31 4.54
C CYS A 13 2.33 -5.53 3.96
N VAL A 14 1.58 -6.47 4.52
CA VAL A 14 0.14 -6.60 4.28
C VAL A 14 -0.61 -5.62 5.19
N LYS A 15 -1.46 -4.78 4.61
CA LYS A 15 -2.37 -3.90 5.34
C LYS A 15 -3.81 -4.30 5.08
N GLU A 16 -4.60 -4.30 6.14
CA GLU A 16 -6.04 -4.49 6.05
C GLU A 16 -6.71 -3.15 5.79
N LYS A 17 -7.67 -3.14 4.86
CA LYS A 17 -8.52 -2.00 4.55
C LYS A 17 -9.92 -2.37 4.99
N SER A 18 -10.49 -1.55 5.87
CA SER A 18 -11.88 -1.69 6.31
C SER A 18 -12.84 -1.40 5.17
N GLU A 19 -14.07 -1.85 5.33
CA GLU A 19 -15.18 -1.37 4.52
C GLU A 19 -15.27 0.15 4.61
N ARG A 20 -15.57 0.80 3.49
CA ARG A 20 -15.80 2.25 3.46
C ARG A 20 -16.57 2.68 2.23
N LYS A 21 -17.22 3.83 2.34
CA LYS A 21 -17.76 4.55 1.20
C LYS A 21 -16.64 5.11 0.32
N GLY A 22 -16.79 4.97 -0.99
CA GLY A 22 -15.93 5.50 -2.04
C GLY A 22 -16.77 6.09 -3.16
N ARG A 23 -16.12 6.39 -4.29
CA ARG A 23 -16.76 6.90 -5.50
C ARG A 23 -16.28 6.17 -6.73
N ASN A 24 -17.17 6.02 -7.70
CA ASN A 24 -16.80 5.59 -9.04
C ASN A 24 -16.00 6.72 -9.73
N PRO A 25 -14.72 6.52 -10.11
CA PRO A 25 -13.93 7.56 -10.75
C PRO A 25 -14.51 8.08 -12.07
N ALA A 26 -15.31 7.29 -12.79
CA ALA A 26 -15.89 7.67 -14.08
C ALA A 26 -17.18 8.50 -13.96
N THR A 27 -18.00 8.25 -12.94
CA THR A 27 -19.33 8.89 -12.80
C THR A 27 -19.46 9.80 -11.58
N GLY A 28 -18.52 9.71 -10.62
CA GLY A 28 -18.59 10.39 -9.33
C GLY A 28 -19.60 9.80 -8.35
N GLY A 29 -20.43 8.83 -8.79
CA GLY A 29 -21.44 8.20 -7.97
C GLY A 29 -20.85 7.43 -6.79
N ASP A 30 -21.60 7.38 -5.69
CA ASP A 30 -21.19 6.69 -4.47
C ASP A 30 -21.13 5.16 -4.66
N MET A 31 -20.14 4.52 -4.05
CA MET A 31 -19.97 3.06 -4.07
C MET A 31 -19.43 2.56 -2.73
N MET A 32 -19.91 1.42 -2.26
CA MET A 32 -19.34 0.74 -1.10
C MET A 32 -18.15 -0.14 -1.51
N LEU A 33 -17.02 0.04 -0.84
CA LEU A 33 -15.82 -0.74 -1.07
C LEU A 33 -15.70 -1.78 0.05
N SER A 34 -15.70 -3.06 -0.32
CA SER A 34 -15.57 -4.16 0.63
C SER A 34 -14.21 -4.17 1.34
N PRO A 35 -14.15 -4.79 2.54
CA PRO A 35 -12.89 -5.03 3.23
C PRO A 35 -11.93 -5.85 2.37
N ARG A 36 -10.64 -5.52 2.39
CA ARG A 36 -9.62 -6.23 1.60
C ARG A 36 -8.24 -6.12 2.22
N LYS A 37 -7.34 -7.02 1.80
CA LYS A 37 -5.91 -6.95 2.11
C LYS A 37 -5.17 -6.33 0.94
N VAL A 38 -4.26 -5.40 1.23
CA VAL A 38 -3.38 -4.77 0.24
C VAL A 38 -1.93 -5.00 0.63
N VAL A 39 -1.10 -5.33 -0.35
CA VAL A 39 0.34 -5.39 -0.16
C VAL A 39 0.91 -4.00 -0.38
N THR A 40 1.74 -3.53 0.56
CA THR A 40 2.45 -2.26 0.45
C THR A 40 3.94 -2.51 0.57
N PHE A 41 4.74 -1.79 -0.21
CA PHE A 41 6.19 -1.79 -0.07
C PHE A 41 6.64 -0.52 0.63
N LYS A 42 7.45 -0.66 1.67
CA LYS A 42 8.12 0.44 2.37
C LYS A 42 9.59 0.42 2.01
N CYS A 43 10.02 1.39 1.22
CA CYS A 43 11.41 1.56 0.78
C CYS A 43 12.35 1.84 1.96
N SER A 44 13.54 1.21 1.97
CA SER A 44 14.57 1.51 2.96
C SER A 44 15.20 2.88 2.70
N GLY A 45 15.65 3.57 3.75
CA GLY A 45 16.27 4.91 3.60
C GLY A 45 17.47 4.88 2.65
N LYS A 46 18.36 3.90 2.83
CA LYS A 46 19.54 3.70 1.96
C LYS A 46 19.16 3.51 0.49
N PHE A 47 18.13 2.70 0.21
CA PHE A 47 17.68 2.45 -1.15
C PHE A 47 17.02 3.68 -1.77
N ARG A 48 16.19 4.40 -1.02
CA ARG A 48 15.58 5.67 -1.44
C ARG A 48 16.64 6.71 -1.80
N ASP A 49 17.65 6.88 -0.95
CA ASP A 49 18.69 7.87 -1.17
C ASP A 49 19.57 7.51 -2.38
N LYS A 50 19.72 6.22 -2.70
CA LYS A 50 20.42 5.79 -3.90
C LYS A 50 19.63 6.14 -5.17
N ILE A 51 18.32 5.94 -5.17
CA ILE A 51 17.44 6.26 -6.31
C ILE A 51 17.33 7.77 -6.50
N ASN A 52 17.13 8.54 -5.43
CA ASN A 52 16.88 9.98 -5.55
C ASN A 52 18.13 10.83 -5.86
N ARG A 53 19.31 10.20 -5.94
CA ARG A 53 20.57 10.85 -6.31
C ARG A 53 20.93 10.68 -7.79
N SER A 54 20.10 9.98 -8.57
CA SER A 54 20.16 9.98 -10.05
C SER A 54 19.34 11.12 -10.62
#